data_AF-A0A3P9JWZ9-F1
#
_entry.id   AF-A0A3P9JWZ9-F1
#
_cell.length_a   1.000
_cell.length_b   1.000
_cell.length_c   1.000
_cell.angle_alpha   90.00
_cell.angle_beta   90.00
_cell.angle_gamma   90.00
#
_symmetry.space_group_name_H-M   'P 1'
#
loop_
_entity.id
_entity.type
_entity.pdbx_description
1 polymer ?
#
loop_
_entity_poly.entity_id
_entity_poly.type
_entity_poly.pdbx_seq_one_letter_code
_entity_poly.pdbx_strand_id
1 'polypeptide(L)'
;LFTIRTAPKAFCRTSLHTTSNTLMRDTCVFPLPEPHDLFQASQMKFEDFQKDLTRHRRDLRACSAEVEKVCKLSDQDNLQPFKDKMEDFLAQVTHLLLPFSFLELTVFFSVKPKAGEKEVSPNTFFSIWHDFSSDFKEQWKKENKSILKERLKAAEECFRQAKEKATYSVKPKHATGIKAKLGMKM
;
A
#
# COMPACT_ATOMS: atom_id res chain seq x y z
N LEU A 1 -29.87 -0.07 7.91
CA LEU A 1 -28.78 0.80 7.42
C LEU A 1 -27.40 0.40 7.97
N PHE A 2 -27.12 -0.90 8.18
CA PHE A 2 -25.97 -1.35 8.98
C PHE A 2 -24.83 -2.06 8.22
N THR A 3 -24.87 -2.18 6.90
CA THR A 3 -23.93 -3.07 6.18
C THR A 3 -22.83 -2.39 5.37
N ILE A 4 -22.83 -1.06 5.21
CA ILE A 4 -21.80 -0.37 4.41
C ILE A 4 -20.65 0.18 5.26
N ARG A 5 -20.89 0.49 6.55
CA ARG A 5 -19.87 1.08 7.43
C ARG A 5 -18.94 0.06 8.08
N THR A 6 -19.19 -1.24 8.00
CA THR A 6 -18.39 -2.27 8.67
C THR A 6 -17.22 -2.78 7.83
N ALA A 7 -17.38 -2.84 6.50
CA ALA A 7 -16.36 -3.37 5.61
C ALA A 7 -15.10 -2.49 5.51
N PRO A 8 -15.21 -1.16 5.27
CA PRO A 8 -14.04 -0.27 5.32
C PRO A 8 -13.42 -0.19 6.73
N LYS A 9 -14.25 -0.30 7.78
CA LYS A 9 -13.78 -0.33 9.17
C LYS A 9 -13.03 -1.62 9.53
N ALA A 10 -13.44 -2.77 8.99
CA ALA A 10 -12.74 -4.04 9.17
C ALA A 10 -11.40 -4.05 8.41
N PHE A 11 -11.36 -3.46 7.21
CA PHE A 11 -10.11 -3.20 6.49
C PHE A 11 -9.20 -2.27 7.29
N CYS A 12 -9.73 -1.18 7.86
CA CYS A 12 -8.99 -0.25 8.72
C CYS A 12 -8.34 -0.96 9.91
N ARG A 13 -9.07 -1.80 10.64
CA ARG A 13 -8.55 -2.51 11.82
C ARG A 13 -7.43 -3.48 11.48
N THR A 14 -7.53 -4.14 10.32
CA THR A 14 -6.52 -5.08 9.82
C THR A 14 -5.29 -4.33 9.28
N SER A 15 -5.51 -3.24 8.52
CA SER A 15 -4.43 -2.41 7.96
C SER A 15 -3.67 -1.61 9.03
N LEU A 16 -4.34 -1.16 10.10
CA LEU A 16 -3.71 -0.52 11.27
C LEU A 16 -2.83 -1.51 12.05
N HIS A 17 -3.28 -2.76 12.21
CA HIS A 17 -2.46 -3.80 12.85
C HIS A 17 -1.23 -4.18 12.02
N THR A 18 -1.36 -4.28 10.70
CA THR A 18 -0.22 -4.54 9.80
C THR A 18 0.73 -3.34 9.75
N THR A 19 0.22 -2.11 9.73
CA THR A 19 1.06 -0.91 9.80
C THR A 19 1.77 -0.75 11.13
N SER A 20 1.20 -1.22 12.24
CA SER A 20 1.88 -1.29 13.55
C SER A 20 3.13 -2.18 13.51
N ASN A 21 3.11 -3.29 12.75
CA ASN A 21 4.29 -4.15 12.58
C ASN A 21 5.30 -3.64 11.53
N THR A 22 4.89 -2.79 10.59
CA THR A 22 5.80 -2.14 9.61
C THR A 22 6.23 -0.72 9.97
N LEU A 23 5.79 -0.17 11.11
CA LEU A 23 6.07 1.20 11.60
C LEU A 23 7.54 1.46 11.98
N MET A 24 8.45 0.53 11.67
CA MET A 24 9.89 0.65 11.87
C MET A 24 10.66 1.37 10.75
N ARG A 25 10.01 2.19 9.91
CA ARG A 25 10.73 2.97 8.89
C ARG A 25 10.16 4.37 8.68
N ASP A 26 11.06 5.35 8.52
CA ASP A 26 10.80 6.77 8.31
C ASP A 26 10.15 7.11 6.94
N THR A 27 9.53 6.13 6.28
CA THR A 27 8.97 6.17 4.92
C THR A 27 7.57 5.54 4.90
N CYS A 28 6.66 5.98 5.77
CA CYS A 28 5.29 5.46 5.77
C CYS A 28 4.56 5.93 4.50
N VAL A 29 4.16 4.99 3.65
CA VAL A 29 3.34 5.24 2.45
C VAL A 29 1.87 5.05 2.82
N PHE A 30 1.01 5.91 2.28
CA PHE A 30 -0.44 5.82 2.51
C PHE A 30 -0.96 4.46 1.99
N PRO A 31 -1.64 3.65 2.83
CA PRO A 31 -1.91 2.24 2.51
C PRO A 31 -3.20 2.02 1.70
N LEU A 32 -3.96 3.07 1.39
CA LEU A 32 -5.19 3.00 0.59
C LEU A 32 -5.00 3.68 -0.77
N PRO A 33 -5.86 3.37 -1.76
CA PRO A 33 -5.95 4.17 -2.97
C PRO A 33 -6.18 5.65 -2.63
N GLU A 34 -5.53 6.51 -3.39
CA GLU A 34 -5.64 7.96 -3.21
C GLU A 34 -7.10 8.41 -3.35
N PRO A 35 -7.60 9.30 -2.48
CA PRO A 35 -8.97 9.80 -2.60
C PRO A 35 -9.26 10.37 -3.98
N HIS A 36 -8.29 11.04 -4.60
CA HIS A 36 -8.46 11.58 -5.95
C HIS A 36 -8.77 10.50 -6.99
N ASP A 37 -8.08 9.36 -6.95
CA ASP A 37 -8.30 8.26 -7.90
C ASP A 37 -9.68 7.62 -7.68
N LEU A 38 -10.10 7.47 -6.42
CA LEU A 38 -11.43 6.97 -6.06
C LEU A 38 -12.53 7.94 -6.52
N PHE A 39 -12.29 9.25 -6.41
CA PHE A 39 -13.20 10.25 -6.95
C PHE A 39 -13.32 10.12 -8.47
N GLN A 40 -12.21 9.99 -9.19
CA GLN A 40 -12.24 9.78 -10.64
C GLN A 40 -13.01 8.51 -11.01
N ALA A 41 -12.73 7.39 -10.33
CA ALA A 41 -13.43 6.13 -10.54
C ALA A 41 -14.94 6.24 -10.25
N SER A 42 -15.35 7.11 -9.33
CA SER A 42 -16.78 7.37 -9.05
C SER A 42 -17.51 8.12 -10.17
N GLN A 43 -16.77 8.83 -11.04
CA GLN A 43 -17.34 9.58 -12.17
C GLN A 43 -17.39 8.74 -13.46
N MET A 44 -16.79 7.56 -13.44
CA MET A 44 -16.79 6.63 -14.57
C MET A 44 -18.17 6.00 -14.77
N LYS A 45 -18.55 5.80 -16.03
CA LYS A 45 -19.75 5.05 -16.42
C LYS A 45 -19.33 3.75 -17.09
N PHE A 46 -19.98 2.64 -16.78
CA PHE A 46 -19.63 1.35 -17.37
C PHE A 46 -19.77 1.37 -18.89
N GLU A 47 -20.77 2.10 -19.38
CA GLU A 47 -21.10 2.26 -20.79
C GLU A 47 -19.93 2.86 -21.58
N ASP A 48 -19.15 3.75 -20.96
CA ASP A 48 -18.00 4.40 -21.61
C ASP A 48 -16.91 3.38 -21.97
N PHE A 49 -16.74 2.33 -21.17
CA PHE A 49 -15.70 1.31 -21.37
C PHE A 49 -16.18 0.08 -22.13
N GLN A 50 -17.50 -0.13 -22.26
CA GLN A 50 -18.07 -1.31 -22.91
C GLN A 50 -17.60 -1.46 -24.36
N LYS A 51 -17.55 -0.36 -25.11
CA LYS A 51 -17.10 -0.37 -26.50
C LYS A 51 -15.63 -0.74 -26.61
N ASP A 52 -14.79 -0.14 -25.78
CA ASP A 52 -13.35 -0.41 -25.77
C ASP A 52 -13.04 -1.84 -25.29
N LEU A 53 -13.70 -2.32 -24.24
CA LEU A 53 -13.58 -3.72 -23.79
C LEU A 53 -14.00 -4.70 -24.89
N THR A 54 -15.08 -4.39 -25.62
CA THR A 54 -15.53 -5.22 -26.74
C THR A 54 -14.49 -5.24 -27.87
N ARG A 55 -13.90 -4.08 -28.19
CA ARG A 55 -12.80 -3.96 -29.16
C ARG A 55 -11.59 -4.78 -28.70
N HIS A 56 -11.09 -4.56 -27.50
CA HIS A 56 -9.91 -5.26 -26.98
C HIS A 56 -10.11 -6.78 -26.89
N ARG A 57 -11.30 -7.24 -26.53
CA ARG A 57 -11.63 -8.68 -26.58
C ARG A 57 -11.61 -9.24 -28.01
N ARG A 58 -12.02 -8.46 -29.00
CA ARG A 58 -11.93 -8.86 -30.41
C ARG A 58 -10.47 -8.91 -30.88
N ASP A 59 -9.70 -7.87 -30.56
CA ASP A 59 -8.28 -7.77 -30.92
C ASP A 59 -7.49 -8.91 -30.27
N LEU A 60 -7.76 -9.23 -29.00
CA LEU A 60 -7.14 -10.34 -28.30
C LEU A 60 -7.47 -11.69 -28.94
N ARG A 61 -8.72 -11.92 -29.37
CA ARG A 61 -9.09 -13.14 -30.10
C ARG A 61 -8.38 -13.24 -31.44
N ALA A 62 -8.28 -12.13 -32.18
CA ALA A 62 -7.54 -12.10 -33.44
C ALA A 62 -6.05 -12.37 -33.23
N CYS A 63 -5.43 -11.75 -32.22
CA CYS A 63 -4.05 -11.98 -31.85
C CYS A 63 -3.80 -13.45 -31.47
N SER A 64 -4.67 -14.04 -30.64
CA SER A 64 -4.59 -15.45 -30.26
C SER A 64 -4.66 -16.38 -31.47
N ALA A 65 -5.57 -16.12 -32.42
CA ALA A 65 -5.67 -16.90 -33.66
C ALA A 65 -4.40 -16.79 -34.53
N GLU A 66 -3.78 -15.62 -34.62
CA GLU A 66 -2.52 -15.46 -35.36
C GLU A 66 -1.34 -16.13 -34.64
N VAL A 67 -1.27 -16.07 -33.30
CA VAL A 67 -0.27 -16.83 -32.52
C VAL A 67 -0.42 -18.32 -32.78
N GLU A 68 -1.65 -18.84 -32.75
CA GLU A 68 -1.93 -20.25 -33.06
C GLU A 68 -1.50 -20.60 -34.48
N LYS A 69 -1.77 -19.74 -35.46
CA LYS A 69 -1.36 -19.95 -36.85
C LYS A 69 0.17 -19.96 -37.01
N VAL A 70 0.87 -19.01 -36.42
CA VAL A 70 2.35 -18.96 -36.44
C VAL A 70 2.93 -20.22 -35.80
N CYS A 71 2.37 -20.66 -34.66
CA CYS A 71 2.81 -21.89 -34.02
C CYS A 71 2.53 -23.14 -34.86
N LYS A 72 1.43 -23.20 -35.61
CA LYS A 72 1.10 -24.33 -36.49
C LYS A 72 1.96 -24.40 -37.76
N LEU A 73 2.36 -23.25 -38.30
CA LEU A 73 3.11 -23.15 -39.55
C LEU A 73 4.63 -23.22 -39.34
N SER A 74 5.11 -23.13 -38.10
CA SER A 74 6.54 -23.17 -37.78
C SER A 74 6.99 -24.58 -37.39
N ASP A 75 8.22 -24.92 -37.74
CA ASP A 75 8.87 -26.15 -37.26
C ASP A 75 9.10 -26.09 -35.75
N GLN A 76 9.11 -27.25 -35.10
CA GLN A 76 9.25 -27.35 -33.64
C GLN A 76 10.51 -26.66 -33.11
N ASP A 77 11.63 -26.75 -33.83
CA ASP A 77 12.91 -26.15 -33.46
C ASP A 77 12.90 -24.60 -33.54
N ASN A 78 11.93 -24.02 -34.26
CA ASN A 78 11.79 -22.59 -34.48
C ASN A 78 10.65 -21.94 -33.68
N LEU A 79 9.92 -22.71 -32.86
CA LEU A 79 8.78 -22.20 -32.10
C LEU A 79 9.19 -21.22 -31.00
N GLN A 80 10.33 -21.48 -30.37
CA GLN A 80 10.82 -20.67 -29.27
C GLN A 80 11.82 -19.62 -29.72
N PRO A 81 11.77 -18.41 -29.14
CA PRO A 81 11.03 -18.01 -27.93
C PRO A 81 9.65 -17.40 -28.20
N PHE A 82 9.17 -17.41 -29.44
CA PHE A 82 7.94 -16.72 -29.83
C PHE A 82 6.72 -17.25 -29.07
N LYS A 83 6.55 -18.58 -29.06
CA LYS A 83 5.40 -19.22 -28.43
C LYS A 83 5.30 -18.89 -26.94
N ASP A 84 6.38 -19.08 -26.18
CA ASP A 84 6.36 -18.82 -24.73
C ASP A 84 6.04 -17.35 -24.42
N LYS A 85 6.70 -16.42 -25.13
CA LYS A 85 6.46 -14.99 -24.92
C LYS A 85 5.03 -14.58 -25.27
N MET A 86 4.44 -15.15 -26.33
CA MET A 86 3.07 -14.84 -26.71
C MET A 86 2.05 -15.51 -25.79
N GLU A 87 2.29 -16.72 -25.32
CA GLU A 87 1.44 -17.36 -24.30
C GLU A 87 1.43 -16.56 -23.00
N ASP A 88 2.61 -16.12 -22.52
CA ASP A 88 2.73 -15.25 -21.34
C ASP A 88 1.99 -13.92 -21.53
N PHE A 89 2.15 -13.29 -22.69
CA PHE A 89 1.47 -12.05 -23.04
C PHE A 89 -0.06 -12.24 -23.07
N LEU A 90 -0.54 -13.28 -23.75
CA LEU A 90 -1.97 -13.58 -23.87
C LEU A 90 -2.57 -13.90 -22.51
N ALA A 91 -1.88 -14.63 -21.64
CA ALA A 91 -2.33 -14.93 -20.28
C ALA A 91 -2.48 -13.65 -19.45
N GLN A 92 -1.48 -12.76 -19.47
CA GLN A 92 -1.52 -11.49 -18.75
C GLN A 92 -2.66 -10.58 -19.23
N VAL A 93 -2.79 -10.39 -20.55
CA VAL A 93 -3.84 -9.53 -21.12
C VAL A 93 -5.23 -10.13 -20.90
N THR A 94 -5.36 -11.46 -21.00
CA THR A 94 -6.63 -12.14 -20.68
C THR A 94 -7.01 -11.88 -19.23
N HIS A 95 -6.08 -11.99 -18.27
CA HIS A 95 -6.35 -11.69 -16.87
C HIS A 95 -6.75 -10.23 -16.63
N LEU A 96 -6.17 -9.28 -17.35
CA LEU A 96 -6.55 -7.85 -17.27
C LEU A 96 -7.93 -7.55 -17.89
N LEU A 97 -8.35 -8.33 -18.88
CA LEU A 97 -9.64 -8.20 -19.57
C LEU A 97 -10.73 -9.12 -18.99
N LEU A 98 -10.34 -10.06 -18.12
CA LEU A 98 -11.26 -10.80 -17.28
C LEU A 98 -11.96 -9.80 -16.37
N PRO A 99 -13.29 -9.88 -16.26
CA PRO A 99 -14.02 -9.09 -15.31
C PRO A 99 -13.70 -9.66 -13.92
N PHE A 100 -12.53 -9.34 -13.35
CA PHE A 100 -12.39 -9.30 -11.90
C PHE A 100 -13.29 -8.16 -11.46
N SER A 101 -14.53 -8.59 -11.25
CA SER A 101 -15.67 -7.82 -11.68
C SER A 101 -15.95 -6.83 -10.58
N PHE A 102 -16.15 -5.58 -10.96
CA PHE A 102 -16.74 -4.62 -10.05
C PHE A 102 -17.95 -5.22 -9.28
N LEU A 103 -18.70 -6.13 -9.91
CA LEU A 103 -19.75 -6.91 -9.26
C LEU A 103 -19.24 -7.77 -8.08
N GLU A 104 -18.18 -8.56 -8.24
CA GLU A 104 -17.56 -9.30 -7.13
C GLU A 104 -17.13 -8.38 -5.98
N LEU A 105 -16.57 -7.20 -6.28
CA LEU A 105 -16.24 -6.21 -5.25
C LEU A 105 -17.49 -5.71 -4.53
N THR A 106 -18.57 -5.42 -5.25
CA THR A 106 -19.83 -4.98 -4.64
C THR A 106 -20.47 -6.08 -3.80
N VAL A 107 -20.35 -7.35 -4.21
CA VAL A 107 -20.82 -8.52 -3.43
C VAL A 107 -19.96 -8.71 -2.18
N PHE A 108 -18.63 -8.71 -2.33
CA PHE A 108 -17.67 -8.88 -1.24
C PHE A 108 -17.89 -7.83 -0.14
N PHE A 109 -18.09 -6.57 -0.53
CA PHE A 109 -18.36 -5.48 0.40
C PHE A 109 -19.85 -5.29 0.72
N SER A 110 -20.73 -6.17 0.21
CA SER A 110 -22.17 -6.15 0.44
C SER A 110 -22.83 -4.79 0.14
N VAL A 111 -22.34 -4.10 -0.90
CA VAL A 111 -22.87 -2.83 -1.37
C VAL A 111 -24.14 -3.10 -2.16
N LYS A 112 -25.21 -2.36 -1.82
CA LYS A 112 -26.51 -2.47 -2.48
C LYS A 112 -26.72 -1.30 -3.43
N PRO A 113 -27.43 -1.51 -4.56
CA PRO A 113 -27.80 -0.42 -5.45
C PRO A 113 -28.68 0.61 -4.73
N LYS A 114 -28.58 1.88 -5.12
CA LYS A 114 -29.45 2.94 -4.60
C LYS A 114 -30.87 2.82 -5.19
N ALA A 115 -31.85 3.49 -4.58
CA ALA A 115 -33.21 3.51 -5.09
C ALA A 115 -33.24 4.10 -6.51
N GLY A 116 -33.77 3.34 -7.48
CA GLY A 116 -33.77 3.68 -8.90
C GLY A 116 -32.59 3.11 -9.70
N GLU A 117 -31.60 2.49 -9.06
CA GLU A 117 -30.53 1.76 -9.73
C GLU A 117 -30.88 0.27 -9.87
N LYS A 118 -30.68 -0.31 -11.06
CA LYS A 118 -30.86 -1.75 -11.30
C LYS A 118 -29.68 -2.58 -10.76
N GLU A 119 -28.48 -2.04 -10.88
CA GLU A 119 -27.21 -2.62 -10.44
C GLU A 119 -26.37 -1.54 -9.75
N VAL A 120 -25.42 -1.94 -8.92
CA VAL A 120 -24.54 -0.97 -8.24
C VAL A 120 -23.74 -0.22 -9.32
N SER A 121 -23.81 1.11 -9.31
CA SER A 121 -23.00 1.94 -10.19
C SER A 121 -21.58 2.14 -9.64
N PRO A 122 -20.56 2.43 -10.49
CA PRO A 122 -19.24 2.84 -10.01
C PRO A 122 -19.33 3.97 -9.00
N ASN A 123 -20.19 4.95 -9.27
CA ASN A 123 -20.44 6.04 -8.34
C ASN A 123 -20.90 5.55 -6.96
N THR A 124 -21.90 4.67 -6.91
CA THR A 124 -22.44 4.15 -5.64
C THR A 124 -21.36 3.46 -4.82
N PHE A 125 -20.45 2.71 -5.43
CA PHE A 125 -19.36 2.04 -4.72
C PHE A 125 -18.19 2.98 -4.37
N PHE A 126 -17.64 3.67 -5.37
CA PHE A 126 -16.40 4.44 -5.20
C PHE A 126 -16.60 5.73 -4.40
N SER A 127 -17.80 6.32 -4.37
CA SER A 127 -18.05 7.48 -3.48
C SER A 127 -17.93 7.10 -2.00
N ILE A 128 -18.39 5.90 -1.62
CA ILE A 128 -18.25 5.39 -0.24
C ILE A 128 -16.77 5.23 0.11
N TRP A 129 -15.99 4.66 -0.82
CA TRP A 129 -14.55 4.47 -0.64
C TRP A 129 -13.77 5.77 -0.65
N HIS A 130 -14.16 6.74 -1.49
CA HIS A 130 -13.60 8.08 -1.52
C HIS A 130 -13.74 8.76 -0.17
N ASP A 131 -14.95 8.77 0.40
CA ASP A 131 -15.21 9.42 1.70
C ASP A 131 -14.40 8.74 2.80
N PHE A 132 -14.40 7.40 2.82
CA PHE A 132 -13.61 6.63 3.76
C PHE A 132 -12.10 6.87 3.64
N SER A 133 -11.56 6.86 2.41
CA SER A 133 -10.13 7.08 2.17
C SER A 133 -9.71 8.50 2.54
N SER A 134 -10.56 9.49 2.28
CA SER A 134 -10.33 10.89 2.67
C SER A 134 -10.20 11.03 4.17
N ASP A 135 -11.20 10.56 4.92
CA ASP A 135 -11.20 10.59 6.39
C ASP A 135 -10.00 9.83 6.96
N PHE A 136 -9.72 8.64 6.43
CA PHE A 136 -8.60 7.82 6.87
C PHE A 136 -7.25 8.49 6.60
N LYS A 137 -7.10 9.18 5.46
CA LYS A 137 -5.87 9.89 5.11
C LYS A 137 -5.58 11.05 6.05
N GLU A 138 -6.61 11.78 6.47
CA GLU A 138 -6.46 12.84 7.46
C GLU A 138 -5.98 12.27 8.80
N GLN A 139 -6.61 11.20 9.28
CA GLN A 139 -6.22 10.55 10.53
C GLN A 139 -4.80 9.96 10.44
N TRP A 140 -4.48 9.27 9.35
CA TRP A 140 -3.16 8.69 9.12
C TRP A 140 -2.04 9.75 9.13
N LYS A 141 -2.26 10.92 8.50
CA LYS A 141 -1.31 12.04 8.54
C LYS A 141 -1.12 12.57 9.97
N LYS A 142 -2.20 12.68 10.73
CA LYS A 142 -2.17 13.16 12.12
C LYS A 142 -1.39 12.20 13.03
N GLU A 143 -1.66 10.90 12.93
CA GLU A 143 -0.97 9.85 13.68
C GLU A 143 0.53 9.81 13.32
N ASN A 144 0.87 9.81 12.04
CA ASN A 144 2.27 9.83 11.60
C ASN A 144 3.04 11.06 12.13
N LYS A 145 2.40 12.22 12.16
CA LYS A 145 2.98 13.44 12.75
C LYS A 145 3.16 13.31 14.26
N SER A 146 2.23 12.65 14.97
CA SER A 146 2.35 12.40 16.40
C SER A 146 3.53 11.47 16.70
N ILE A 147 3.61 10.34 15.98
CA ILE A 147 4.68 9.36 16.12
C ILE A 147 6.04 9.99 15.85
N LEU A 148 6.17 10.80 14.79
CA LEU A 148 7.43 11.48 14.48
C LEU A 148 7.84 12.45 15.60
N LYS A 149 6.88 13.22 16.16
CA LYS A 149 7.15 14.11 17.29
C LYS A 149 7.58 13.35 18.55
N GLU A 150 6.96 12.21 18.84
CA GLU A 150 7.32 11.38 19.98
C GLU A 150 8.72 10.78 19.82
N ARG A 151 9.07 10.32 18.62
CA ARG A 151 10.42 9.80 18.32
C ARG A 151 11.49 10.88 18.44
N LEU A 152 11.20 12.10 17.97
CA LEU A 152 12.11 13.24 18.13
C LEU A 152 12.36 13.55 19.62
N LYS A 153 11.29 13.66 20.41
CA LYS A 153 11.41 13.89 21.86
C LYS A 153 12.19 12.80 22.57
N ALA A 154 11.95 11.54 22.21
CA ALA A 154 12.68 10.40 22.78
C ALA A 154 14.19 10.46 22.43
N ALA A 155 14.54 10.87 21.21
CA ALA A 155 15.92 11.05 20.80
C ALA A 155 16.61 12.21 21.54
N GLU A 156 15.93 13.35 21.68
CA GLU A 156 16.42 14.51 22.43
C GLU A 156 16.67 14.16 23.91
N GLU A 157 15.75 13.43 24.53
CA GLU A 157 15.88 12.97 25.90
C GLU A 157 17.03 11.97 26.07
N CYS A 158 17.19 11.03 25.14
CA CYS A 158 18.33 10.10 25.12
C CYS A 158 19.66 10.85 25.05
N PHE A 159 19.75 11.89 24.22
CA PHE A 159 20.94 12.72 24.11
C PHE A 159 21.23 13.52 25.40
N ARG A 160 20.18 14.11 26.01
CA ARG A 160 20.30 14.83 27.29
C ARG A 160 20.82 13.92 28.40
N GLN A 161 20.25 12.72 28.53
CA GLN A 161 20.70 11.73 29.52
C GLN A 161 22.14 11.27 29.27
N ALA A 162 22.55 11.08 28.02
CA ALA A 162 23.92 10.73 27.67
C ALA A 162 24.91 11.84 28.05
N LYS A 163 24.55 13.11 27.81
CA LYS A 163 25.35 14.27 28.20
C LYS A 163 25.48 14.40 29.72
N GLU A 164 24.38 14.29 30.46
CA GLU A 164 24.37 14.37 31.93
C GLU A 164 25.20 13.25 32.57
N LYS A 165 25.09 12.01 32.06
CA LYS A 165 25.89 10.85 32.50
C LYS A 165 27.38 11.01 32.20
N ALA A 166 27.76 11.65 31.09
CA ALA A 166 29.16 11.93 30.76
C ALA A 166 29.81 12.96 31.71
N THR A 167 29.02 13.86 32.31
CA THR A 167 29.51 14.86 33.28
C THR A 167 29.82 14.30 34.67
N TYR A 168 29.30 13.12 35.04
CA TYR A 168 29.62 12.46 36.31
C TYR A 168 30.59 11.29 36.11
N SER A 169 31.87 11.57 35.86
CA SER A 169 32.99 10.72 36.29
C SER A 169 34.33 11.39 35.95
N VAL A 170 34.89 12.14 36.90
CA VAL A 170 36.22 11.85 37.46
C VAL A 170 36.19 12.38 38.90
N LYS A 171 35.90 11.52 39.89
CA LYS A 171 36.35 11.84 41.26
C LYS A 171 37.88 11.90 41.19
N PRO A 172 38.55 12.97 41.67
CA PRO A 172 40.00 12.97 41.77
C PRO A 172 40.39 11.76 42.61
N LYS A 173 41.11 10.80 42.03
CA LYS A 173 41.70 9.70 42.81
C LYS A 173 42.60 10.38 43.85
N HIS A 174 42.24 10.26 45.12
CA HIS A 174 43.12 10.59 46.22
C HIS A 174 44.47 9.90 45.95
N ALA A 175 45.54 10.68 45.84
CA ALA A 175 46.87 10.16 45.55
C ALA A 175 47.42 9.45 46.79
N THR A 176 46.96 8.22 47.05
CA THR A 176 47.55 7.27 48.01
C THR A 176 48.71 6.47 47.41
N GLY A 177 49.34 7.00 46.36
CA GLY A 177 50.57 6.42 45.83
C GLY A 177 51.74 6.70 46.77
N ILE A 178 52.60 5.70 46.97
CA ILE A 178 53.81 5.75 47.80
C ILE A 178 54.69 6.99 47.50
N LYS A 179 54.61 7.55 46.29
CA LYS A 179 55.28 8.79 45.86
C LYS A 179 54.91 10.03 46.70
N ALA A 180 53.73 10.08 47.32
CA ALA A 180 53.33 11.19 48.20
C ALA A 180 53.96 11.13 49.61
N LYS A 181 54.44 9.94 50.04
CA LYS A 181 55.12 9.77 51.34
C LYS A 181 56.63 10.01 51.29
N LEU A 182 57.22 10.19 50.10
CA LEU A 182 58.66 10.42 49.95
C LEU A 182 59.08 11.90 50.02
N GLY A 183 58.13 12.82 50.27
CA GLY A 183 58.40 14.27 50.31
C GLY A 183 58.61 14.87 51.70
N MET A 184 58.59 14.07 52.79
CA MET A 184 58.79 14.57 54.16
C MET A 184 60.12 14.11 54.78
N LYS A 185 61.20 14.11 53.99
CA LYS A 185 62.54 14.06 54.58
C LYS A 185 63.53 14.80 53.69
N MET A 186 63.75 16.06 54.05
CA MET A 186 65.04 16.76 54.23
C MET A 186 64.74 18.25 54.37
#